data_AF-A0A812LHV2-F1
#
_entry.id   AF-A0A812LHV2-F1
#
_cell.length_a   1.000
_cell.length_b   1.000
_cell.length_c   1.000
_cell.angle_alpha   90.00
_cell.angle_beta   90.00
_cell.angle_gamma   90.00
#
_symmetry.space_group_name_H-M   'P 1'
#
loop_
_entity.id
_entity.type
_entity.pdbx_description
1 polymer ?
#
loop_
_entity_poly.entity_id
_entity_poly.type
_entity_poly.pdbx_seq_one_letter_code
_entity_poly.pdbx_strand_id
1 'polypeptide(L)'
;AYIKGCINVAACLIQKDVPTYMPMEMFATLMEQVTRFDEILWGTIQQALALEEDDLIISDVEPDFHCDASDYPDAGSGGLGLLQSNATDAQTAQRDTLSFNAALHRAGRATHRLLDSHGMNSSMEATVAQLEEVWEPVCKVMGCDHSNFFDIHLMSHKHTVALTQLTQTHAVAQLRSHIRSRNRLEIRVQRFLSEHGSAFADRFYRHEVQEASLQSYGDLQHQAVLRFVLPLMPSLNNETKVWRMVNNVKLAKFLAAFEAKDVALVETKQQSTFAWGRLRRWLGDVFECLGKFNVVGGVGYGKMFGAYVGGSFGLATGASGDLKKIFTERKKPSASIGVGMGLVAGNVGPLWRAGVGVGGSVKCSRSGCTVGLAVGTVGSAVWDGTGRECCFGRRMGPLKCKKSAGTTFLATCCSFNFITGSTSCR
;
A
#
# COMPACT_ATOMS: atom_id res chain seq x y z
N ALA A 1 -3.96 12.00 -11.75
CA ALA A 1 -3.76 12.85 -10.54
C ALA A 1 -4.48 12.40 -9.25
N TYR A 2 -5.83 12.36 -9.21
CA TYR A 2 -6.64 12.33 -7.97
C TYR A 2 -6.37 11.18 -6.99
N ILE A 3 -6.25 9.93 -7.46
CA ILE A 3 -6.11 8.75 -6.59
C ILE A 3 -4.85 8.86 -5.71
N LYS A 4 -3.71 9.25 -6.29
CA LYS A 4 -2.47 9.48 -5.55
C LYS A 4 -2.60 10.59 -4.52
N GLY A 5 -3.29 11.68 -4.88
CA GLY A 5 -3.59 12.77 -3.96
C GLY A 5 -4.39 12.29 -2.75
N CYS A 6 -5.49 11.56 -2.98
CA CYS A 6 -6.34 11.02 -1.90
C CYS A 6 -5.58 10.08 -0.96
N ILE A 7 -4.75 9.18 -1.50
CA ILE A 7 -3.94 8.26 -0.69
C ILE A 7 -2.93 9.03 0.16
N ASN A 8 -2.29 10.05 -0.42
CA ASN A 8 -1.35 10.89 0.31
C ASN A 8 -2.04 11.67 1.43
N VAL A 9 -3.18 12.29 1.16
CA VAL A 9 -4.00 12.99 2.18
C VAL A 9 -4.45 12.04 3.29
N ALA A 10 -4.94 10.85 2.94
CA ALA A 10 -5.33 9.84 3.93
C ALA A 10 -4.15 9.44 4.82
N ALA A 11 -2.97 9.23 4.24
CA ALA A 11 -1.74 8.97 4.99
C ALA A 11 -1.37 10.15 5.91
N CYS A 12 -1.57 11.40 5.48
CA CYS A 12 -1.36 12.59 6.31
C CYS A 12 -2.32 12.66 7.50
N LEU A 13 -3.60 12.36 7.27
CA LEU A 13 -4.61 12.34 8.34
C LEU A 13 -4.29 11.27 9.37
N ILE A 14 -3.95 10.05 8.92
CA ILE A 14 -3.56 8.96 9.81
C ILE A 14 -2.30 9.32 10.62
N GLN A 15 -1.33 9.99 10.00
CA GLN A 15 -0.11 10.44 10.68
C GLN A 15 -0.39 11.35 11.89
N LYS A 16 -1.42 12.20 11.83
CA LYS A 16 -1.81 13.07 12.95
C LYS A 16 -2.34 12.28 14.16
N ASP A 17 -2.85 11.09 13.92
CA ASP A 17 -3.43 10.20 14.93
C ASP A 17 -2.41 9.21 15.54
N VAL A 18 -1.14 9.27 15.13
CA VAL A 18 -0.05 8.42 15.63
C VAL A 18 0.78 9.18 16.69
N PRO A 19 1.17 8.57 17.83
CA PRO A 19 0.90 7.18 18.24
C PRO A 19 -0.42 7.00 19.00
N THR A 20 -1.29 8.00 19.09
CA THR A 20 -2.47 8.03 19.98
C THR A 20 -3.49 6.95 19.67
N TYR A 21 -3.87 6.79 18.40
CA TYR A 21 -4.91 5.84 17.96
C TYR A 21 -4.34 4.69 17.12
N MET A 22 -3.18 4.89 16.49
CA MET A 22 -2.50 3.88 15.70
C MET A 22 -1.07 3.71 16.23
N PRO A 23 -0.66 2.47 16.60
CA PRO A 23 0.72 2.19 17.00
C PRO A 23 1.72 2.54 15.89
N MET A 24 2.92 2.98 16.27
CA MET A 24 3.99 3.34 15.34
C MET A 24 4.33 2.21 14.36
N GLU A 25 4.28 0.96 14.81
CA GLU A 25 4.60 -0.20 13.98
C GLU A 25 3.51 -0.49 12.94
N MET A 26 2.24 -0.24 13.28
CA MET A 26 1.12 -0.32 12.33
C MET A 26 1.23 0.79 11.29
N PHE A 27 1.56 2.01 11.72
CA PHE A 27 1.80 3.13 10.83
C PHE A 27 2.97 2.88 9.89
N ALA A 28 4.10 2.34 10.40
CA ALA A 28 5.24 1.94 9.57
C ALA A 28 4.79 0.96 8.48
N THR A 29 4.05 -0.09 8.86
CA THR A 29 3.53 -1.10 7.92
C THR A 29 2.64 -0.48 6.84
N LEU A 30 1.76 0.46 7.21
CA LEU A 30 0.94 1.20 6.26
C LEU A 30 1.79 2.03 5.30
N MET A 31 2.81 2.74 5.82
CA MET A 31 3.70 3.57 5.01
C MET A 31 4.55 2.75 4.04
N GLU A 32 4.92 1.51 4.37
CA GLU A 32 5.57 0.61 3.39
C GLU A 32 4.68 0.37 2.17
N GLN A 33 3.39 0.11 2.40
CA GLN A 33 2.44 -0.18 1.31
C GLN A 33 2.14 1.07 0.50
N VAL A 34 1.87 2.20 1.17
CA VAL A 34 1.60 3.49 0.52
C VAL A 34 2.79 3.92 -0.33
N THR A 35 4.02 3.79 0.18
CA THR A 35 5.22 4.18 -0.57
C THR A 35 5.41 3.31 -1.81
N ARG A 36 5.24 1.98 -1.71
CA ARG A 36 5.34 1.09 -2.87
C ARG A 36 4.24 1.36 -3.89
N PHE A 37 3.03 1.68 -3.45
CA PHE A 37 1.98 2.16 -4.34
C PHE A 37 2.43 3.41 -5.09
N ASP A 38 2.95 4.41 -4.39
CA ASP A 38 3.34 5.70 -4.97
C ASP A 38 4.51 5.62 -5.95
N GLU A 39 5.50 4.75 -5.67
CA GLU A 39 6.73 4.66 -6.45
C GLU A 39 6.66 3.61 -7.57
N ILE A 40 5.99 2.48 -7.34
CA ILE A 40 5.93 1.38 -8.32
C ILE A 40 4.62 1.43 -9.09
N LEU A 41 3.50 1.34 -8.37
CA LEU A 41 2.21 1.10 -9.01
C LEU A 41 1.65 2.35 -9.69
N TRP A 42 1.88 3.52 -9.09
CA TRP A 42 1.34 4.77 -9.61
C TRP A 42 1.86 5.11 -10.99
N GLY A 43 3.15 4.90 -11.26
CA GLY A 43 3.70 5.15 -12.60
C GLY A 43 3.02 4.29 -13.67
N THR A 44 2.76 3.01 -13.37
CA THR A 44 2.03 2.11 -14.27
C THR A 44 0.56 2.50 -14.42
N ILE A 45 -0.12 2.85 -13.32
CA ILE A 45 -1.49 3.35 -13.36
C ILE A 45 -1.56 4.63 -14.19
N GLN A 46 -0.65 5.57 -13.96
CA GLN A 46 -0.59 6.83 -14.67
C GLN A 46 -0.33 6.60 -16.16
N GLN A 47 0.60 5.73 -16.56
CA GLN A 47 0.81 5.40 -17.98
C GLN A 47 -0.43 4.76 -18.61
N ALA A 48 -1.15 3.91 -17.88
CA ALA A 48 -2.39 3.31 -18.36
C ALA A 48 -3.54 4.33 -18.46
N LEU A 49 -3.54 5.35 -17.59
CA LEU A 49 -4.50 6.45 -17.58
C LEU A 49 -4.09 7.63 -18.49
N ALA A 50 -2.83 7.71 -18.92
CA ALA A 50 -2.28 8.81 -19.74
C ALA A 50 -2.84 8.83 -21.17
N LEU A 51 -3.64 7.84 -21.55
CA LEU A 51 -4.52 7.93 -22.73
C LEU A 51 -5.74 8.83 -22.49
N GLU A 52 -5.90 9.41 -21.29
CA GLU A 52 -7.06 10.23 -20.89
C GLU A 52 -6.68 11.59 -20.24
N GLU A 53 -5.43 12.07 -20.30
CA GLU A 53 -5.03 13.28 -19.55
C GLU A 53 -5.22 14.59 -20.35
N ASP A 54 -6.24 15.37 -19.95
CA ASP A 54 -6.21 16.84 -19.93
C ASP A 54 -5.48 17.28 -18.65
N ASP A 55 -4.59 18.27 -18.76
CA ASP A 55 -3.74 18.81 -17.69
C ASP A 55 -4.58 19.46 -16.57
N LEU A 56 -5.02 18.69 -15.57
CA LEU A 56 -5.63 19.22 -14.35
C LEU A 56 -4.60 19.34 -13.22
N ILE A 57 -4.36 20.60 -12.83
CA ILE A 57 -3.40 21.02 -11.82
C ILE A 57 -3.91 20.64 -10.42
N ILE A 58 -3.10 19.85 -9.69
CA ILE A 58 -3.30 19.51 -8.27
C ILE A 58 -2.86 20.69 -7.39
N SER A 59 -3.40 21.89 -7.58
CA SER A 59 -3.06 23.07 -6.76
C SER A 59 -3.99 23.27 -5.56
N ASP A 60 -5.12 22.57 -5.52
CA ASP A 60 -6.25 22.98 -4.66
C ASP A 60 -6.43 22.14 -3.39
N VAL A 61 -5.39 21.43 -2.93
CA VAL A 61 -5.46 20.72 -1.64
C VAL A 61 -5.31 21.73 -0.51
N GLU A 62 -6.32 21.80 0.38
CA GLU A 62 -6.32 22.71 1.52
C GLU A 62 -5.11 22.42 2.44
N PRO A 63 -4.41 23.45 2.96
CA PRO A 63 -3.16 23.27 3.72
C PRO A 63 -3.25 22.29 4.89
N ASP A 64 -4.42 22.15 5.52
CA ASP A 64 -4.67 21.22 6.62
C ASP A 64 -4.51 19.74 6.23
N PHE A 65 -4.59 19.41 4.93
CA PHE A 65 -4.40 18.06 4.39
C PHE A 65 -3.00 17.84 3.85
N HIS A 66 -2.15 18.87 3.85
CA HIS A 66 -0.73 18.67 3.61
C HIS A 66 -0.14 17.96 4.82
N CYS A 67 0.58 16.89 4.54
CA CYS A 67 1.53 16.38 5.50
C CYS A 67 2.53 17.50 5.80
N ASP A 68 3.18 17.43 6.96
CA ASP A 68 4.52 17.99 7.08
C ASP A 68 5.35 17.30 5.99
N ALA A 69 5.37 17.89 4.81
CA ALA A 69 6.37 17.63 3.82
C ALA A 69 7.62 18.13 4.52
N SER A 70 8.28 17.22 5.26
CA SER A 70 9.69 17.34 5.49
C SER A 70 10.35 17.16 4.13
N ASP A 71 10.16 18.14 3.25
CA ASP A 71 11.27 18.66 2.46
C ASP A 71 12.30 18.97 3.53
N TYR A 72 13.12 17.97 3.85
CA TYR A 72 14.27 18.13 4.71
C TYR A 72 14.98 19.33 4.10
N PRO A 73 14.98 20.51 4.76
CA PRO A 73 15.62 21.69 4.19
C PRO A 73 17.02 21.22 3.85
N ASP A 74 17.38 21.36 2.57
CA ASP A 74 18.55 20.69 2.02
C ASP A 74 19.71 20.89 3.00
N ALA A 75 20.11 19.81 3.67
CA ALA A 75 21.05 19.83 4.78
C ALA A 75 22.49 20.15 4.31
N GLY A 76 22.62 20.91 3.24
CA GLY A 76 23.83 21.56 2.78
C GLY A 76 23.86 22.99 3.30
N SER A 77 24.34 23.19 4.54
CA SER A 77 25.14 24.37 4.93
C SER A 77 25.39 24.49 6.45
N GLY A 78 24.57 23.87 7.31
CA GLY A 78 24.75 23.93 8.77
C GLY A 78 25.29 22.62 9.33
N GLY A 79 26.52 22.62 9.85
CA GLY A 79 27.23 21.42 10.31
C GLY A 79 26.52 20.59 11.39
N LEU A 80 27.05 19.38 11.58
CA LEU A 80 26.82 18.45 12.71
C LEU A 80 27.16 19.04 14.10
N GLY A 81 27.12 20.36 14.25
CA GLY A 81 27.55 21.11 15.41
C GLY A 81 26.46 21.23 16.47
N LEU A 82 26.79 20.78 17.68
CA LEU A 82 26.27 21.27 18.95
C LEU A 82 24.74 21.17 19.16
N LEU A 83 24.29 19.96 19.48
CA LEU A 83 23.24 19.80 20.50
C LEU A 83 23.89 19.26 21.78
N GLN A 84 23.35 19.65 22.92
CA GLN A 84 24.03 19.84 24.20
C GLN A 84 24.53 18.59 24.93
N SER A 85 25.50 18.81 25.83
CA SER A 85 26.31 17.86 26.60
C SER A 85 25.70 17.38 27.93
N ASN A 86 24.39 17.53 28.15
CA ASN A 86 23.73 17.10 29.40
C ASN A 86 22.48 16.23 29.13
N ALA A 87 22.58 15.30 28.18
CA ALA A 87 21.48 14.39 27.85
C ALA A 87 21.52 13.12 28.72
N THR A 88 20.37 12.67 29.19
CA THR A 88 20.21 11.32 29.76
C THR A 88 20.44 10.26 28.68
N ASP A 89 20.80 9.02 29.04
CA ASP A 89 21.07 7.94 28.08
C ASP A 89 19.94 7.75 27.05
N ALA A 90 18.67 7.89 27.47
CA ALA A 90 17.52 7.82 26.58
C ALA A 90 17.45 8.97 25.57
N GLN A 91 17.79 10.19 25.99
CA GLN A 91 17.87 11.36 25.10
C GLN A 91 19.04 11.25 24.13
N THR A 92 20.17 10.68 24.57
CA THR A 92 21.32 10.37 23.72
C THR A 92 20.92 9.37 22.63
N ALA A 93 20.33 8.24 22.99
CA ALA A 93 19.87 7.22 22.03
C ALA A 93 18.86 7.78 21.01
N GLN A 94 17.94 8.63 21.45
CA GLN A 94 17.00 9.30 20.56
C GLN A 94 17.73 10.24 19.59
N ARG A 95 18.62 11.08 20.10
CA ARG A 95 19.36 12.05 19.29
C ARG A 95 20.26 11.35 18.27
N ASP A 96 20.87 10.25 18.66
CA ASP A 96 21.67 9.39 17.77
C ASP A 96 20.79 8.79 16.68
N THR A 97 19.60 8.29 17.03
CA THR A 97 18.61 7.78 16.06
C THR A 97 18.23 8.87 15.04
N LEU A 98 17.93 10.09 15.48
CA LEU A 98 17.54 11.18 14.57
C LEU A 98 18.71 11.69 13.71
N SER A 99 19.91 11.82 14.30
CA SER A 99 21.14 12.17 13.58
C SER A 99 21.43 11.14 12.49
N PHE A 100 21.24 9.87 12.84
CA PHE A 100 21.44 8.75 11.94
C PHE A 100 20.44 8.76 10.77
N ASN A 101 19.17 9.09 11.02
CA ASN A 101 18.18 9.25 9.96
C ASN A 101 18.63 10.29 8.90
N ALA A 102 19.17 11.43 9.36
CA ALA A 102 19.67 12.46 8.45
C ALA A 102 20.87 11.96 7.60
N ALA A 103 21.75 11.15 8.18
CA ALA A 103 22.88 10.54 7.48
C ALA A 103 22.41 9.55 6.39
N LEU A 104 21.42 8.71 6.70
CA LEU A 104 20.78 7.81 5.73
C LEU A 104 20.16 8.56 4.56
N HIS A 105 19.40 9.63 4.84
CA HIS A 105 18.79 10.46 3.80
C HIS A 105 19.84 11.11 2.89
N ARG A 106 20.97 11.56 3.46
CA ARG A 106 22.09 12.11 2.68
C ARG A 106 22.72 11.05 1.79
N ALA A 107 23.05 9.87 2.33
CA ALA A 107 23.64 8.77 1.57
C ALA A 107 22.69 8.24 0.49
N GLY A 108 21.40 8.14 0.78
CA GLY A 108 20.37 7.77 -0.19
C GLY A 108 20.30 8.77 -1.36
N ARG A 109 20.28 10.08 -1.08
CA ARG A 109 20.28 11.11 -2.14
C ARG A 109 21.57 11.11 -2.96
N ALA A 110 22.72 10.95 -2.32
CA ALA A 110 24.00 10.81 -3.03
C ALA A 110 24.00 9.57 -3.93
N THR A 111 23.49 8.43 -3.44
CA THR A 111 23.32 7.22 -4.24
C THR A 111 22.42 7.46 -5.45
N HIS A 112 21.26 8.10 -5.28
CA HIS A 112 20.40 8.45 -6.42
C HIS A 112 21.17 9.24 -7.49
N ARG A 113 21.91 10.29 -7.09
CA ARG A 113 22.71 11.11 -8.02
C ARG A 113 23.79 10.30 -8.74
N LEU A 114 24.47 9.40 -8.03
CA LEU A 114 25.51 8.53 -8.60
C LEU A 114 24.93 7.54 -9.63
N LEU A 115 23.77 6.95 -9.33
CA LEU A 115 23.09 6.04 -10.26
C LEU A 115 22.49 6.79 -11.46
N ASP A 116 22.04 8.03 -11.27
CA ASP A 116 21.50 8.88 -12.34
C ASP A 116 22.60 9.43 -13.26
N SER A 117 23.82 9.65 -12.74
CA SER A 117 24.96 10.14 -13.54
C SER A 117 25.70 9.02 -14.29
N HIS A 118 25.38 7.76 -14.02
CA HIS A 118 25.97 6.63 -14.72
C HIS A 118 25.38 6.53 -16.15
N GLY A 119 26.21 6.80 -17.16
CA GLY A 119 25.85 6.73 -18.57
C GLY A 119 26.65 5.68 -19.34
N MET A 120 26.52 5.64 -20.67
CA MET A 120 27.18 4.64 -21.53
C MET A 120 28.72 4.62 -21.44
N ASN A 121 29.33 5.73 -21.02
CA ASN A 121 30.79 5.88 -20.89
C ASN A 121 31.27 5.85 -19.43
N SER A 122 30.39 5.55 -18.47
CA SER A 122 30.74 5.44 -17.07
C SER A 122 31.28 4.04 -16.76
N SER A 123 32.39 3.95 -16.02
CA SER A 123 32.90 2.66 -15.54
C SER A 123 32.06 2.17 -14.35
N MET A 124 31.67 0.90 -14.37
CA MET A 124 30.95 0.26 -13.27
C MET A 124 31.79 0.23 -11.98
N GLU A 125 33.09 -0.05 -12.11
CA GLU A 125 34.06 0.00 -11.01
C GLU A 125 34.04 1.36 -10.31
N ALA A 126 34.10 2.44 -11.09
CA ALA A 126 34.09 3.80 -10.57
C ALA A 126 32.78 4.11 -9.84
N THR A 127 31.63 3.69 -10.39
CA THR A 127 30.33 3.86 -9.73
C THR A 127 30.24 3.07 -8.43
N VAL A 128 30.70 1.82 -8.39
CA VAL A 128 30.72 1.01 -7.16
C VAL A 128 31.62 1.65 -6.09
N ALA A 129 32.83 2.08 -6.44
CA ALA A 129 33.74 2.74 -5.50
C ALA A 129 33.14 4.04 -4.92
N GLN A 130 32.44 4.83 -5.74
CA GLN A 130 31.75 6.03 -5.27
C GLN A 130 30.56 5.71 -4.35
N LEU A 131 29.85 4.61 -4.59
CA LEU A 131 28.79 4.15 -3.70
C LEU A 131 29.36 3.69 -2.35
N GLU A 132 30.46 2.92 -2.37
CA GLU A 132 31.18 2.50 -1.17
C GLU A 132 31.60 3.70 -0.32
N GLU A 133 32.21 4.72 -0.94
CA GLU A 133 32.62 5.97 -0.27
C GLU A 133 31.43 6.70 0.37
N VAL A 134 30.28 6.76 -0.30
CA VAL A 134 29.07 7.40 0.21
C VAL A 134 28.51 6.67 1.44
N TRP A 135 28.57 5.34 1.48
CA TRP A 135 27.99 4.53 2.53
C TRP A 135 28.93 4.22 3.69
N GLU A 136 30.26 4.27 3.48
CA GLU A 136 31.28 4.02 4.52
C GLU A 136 31.01 4.77 5.84
N PRO A 137 30.82 6.10 5.87
CA PRO A 137 30.63 6.81 7.14
C PRO A 137 29.34 6.41 7.86
N VAL A 138 28.28 6.08 7.12
CA VAL A 138 27.00 5.62 7.67
C VAL A 138 27.18 4.24 8.27
N CYS A 139 27.79 3.33 7.52
CA CYS A 139 27.96 1.94 7.94
C CYS A 139 28.97 1.76 9.06
N LYS A 140 29.98 2.63 9.18
CA LYS A 140 30.89 2.65 10.33
C LYS A 140 30.15 2.88 11.64
N VAL A 141 29.09 3.69 11.64
CA VAL A 141 28.26 3.96 12.82
C VAL A 141 27.27 2.81 13.06
N MET A 142 26.71 2.23 11.99
CA MET A 142 25.73 1.15 12.10
C MET A 142 26.32 -0.24 12.37
N GLY A 143 27.60 -0.42 12.06
CA GLY A 143 28.20 -1.74 11.97
C GLY A 143 27.69 -2.55 10.77
N CYS A 144 27.59 -1.93 9.58
CA CYS A 144 27.36 -2.66 8.32
C CYS A 144 28.58 -2.71 7.40
N ASP A 145 28.53 -3.63 6.45
CA ASP A 145 29.38 -3.66 5.27
C ASP A 145 28.88 -2.63 4.24
N HIS A 146 29.62 -1.53 4.10
CA HIS A 146 29.31 -0.46 3.15
C HIS A 146 29.49 -0.87 1.68
N SER A 147 30.17 -1.98 1.42
CA SER A 147 30.31 -2.56 0.08
C SER A 147 29.18 -3.53 -0.28
N ASN A 148 28.23 -3.75 0.63
CA ASN A 148 27.08 -4.60 0.40
C ASN A 148 25.75 -3.85 0.64
N PHE A 149 25.07 -3.50 -0.45
CA PHE A 149 23.77 -2.86 -0.40
C PHE A 149 22.72 -3.66 0.37
N PHE A 150 22.80 -5.00 0.37
CA PHE A 150 21.86 -5.81 1.14
C PHE A 150 21.99 -5.54 2.64
N ASP A 151 23.22 -5.36 3.14
CA ASP A 151 23.46 -5.04 4.55
C ASP A 151 23.05 -3.60 4.88
N ILE A 152 23.34 -2.64 3.99
CA ILE A 152 22.83 -1.26 4.08
C ILE A 152 21.30 -1.25 4.16
N HIS A 153 20.64 -2.01 3.29
CA HIS A 153 19.18 -2.10 3.24
C HIS A 153 18.63 -2.72 4.52
N LEU A 154 19.27 -3.79 5.02
CA LEU A 154 18.87 -4.43 6.26
C LEU A 154 19.02 -3.49 7.47
N MET A 155 20.14 -2.79 7.57
CA MET A 155 20.36 -1.84 8.65
C MET A 155 19.37 -0.69 8.59
N SER A 156 18.94 -0.27 7.40
CA SER A 156 17.86 0.70 7.22
C SER A 156 16.50 0.21 7.75
N HIS A 157 16.17 -1.09 7.63
CA HIS A 157 15.01 -1.69 8.29
C HIS A 157 15.15 -1.71 9.81
N LYS A 158 16.31 -2.07 10.35
CA LYS A 158 16.59 -1.98 11.79
C LYS A 158 16.43 -0.55 12.31
N HIS A 159 16.84 0.45 11.53
CA HIS A 159 16.61 1.84 11.86
C HIS A 159 15.12 2.22 11.89
N THR A 160 14.32 1.63 10.99
CA THR A 160 12.85 1.80 11.00
C THR A 160 12.26 1.29 12.31
N VAL A 161 12.74 0.14 12.80
CA VAL A 161 12.36 -0.39 14.12
C VAL A 161 12.76 0.58 15.24
N ALA A 162 13.98 1.10 15.23
CA ALA A 162 14.43 2.08 16.22
C ALA A 162 13.54 3.35 16.22
N LEU A 163 13.17 3.86 15.05
CA LEU A 163 12.23 4.99 14.93
C LEU A 163 10.84 4.67 15.49
N THR A 164 10.36 3.44 15.33
CA THR A 164 9.05 3.03 15.89
C THR A 164 9.05 2.95 17.42
N GLN A 165 10.22 2.80 18.04
CA GLN A 165 10.38 2.78 19.50
C GLN A 165 10.41 4.18 20.11
N LEU A 166 10.55 5.23 19.29
CA LEU A 166 10.45 6.61 19.75
C LEU A 166 8.99 6.98 19.99
N THR A 167 8.64 7.33 21.22
CA THR A 167 7.25 7.64 21.63
C THR A 167 6.80 9.07 21.28
N GLN A 168 7.69 9.88 20.70
CA GLN A 168 7.41 11.29 20.41
C GLN A 168 6.70 11.49 19.07
N THR A 169 5.73 12.40 19.02
CA THR A 169 4.96 12.74 17.82
C THR A 169 5.84 13.18 16.64
N HIS A 170 6.96 13.86 16.89
CA HIS A 170 7.92 14.24 15.84
C HIS A 170 8.53 13.01 15.13
N ALA A 171 8.67 11.87 15.82
CA ALA A 171 9.24 10.67 15.23
C ALA A 171 8.37 10.08 14.11
N VAL A 172 7.07 10.40 14.07
CA VAL A 172 6.14 9.90 13.04
C VAL A 172 6.50 10.45 11.66
N ALA A 173 6.77 11.75 11.57
CA ALA A 173 7.19 12.39 10.32
C ALA A 173 8.55 11.85 9.84
N GLN A 174 9.47 11.62 10.78
CA GLN A 174 10.77 11.02 10.52
C GLN A 174 10.66 9.59 10.01
N LEU A 175 9.83 8.77 10.65
CA LEU A 175 9.53 7.39 10.26
C LEU A 175 8.97 7.32 8.85
N ARG A 176 7.97 8.17 8.52
CA ARG A 176 7.42 8.24 7.17
C ARG A 176 8.47 8.64 6.14
N SER A 177 9.25 9.69 6.43
CA SER A 177 10.29 10.18 5.52
C SER A 177 11.36 9.10 5.27
N HIS A 178 11.81 8.43 6.33
CA HIS A 178 12.77 7.33 6.28
C HIS A 178 12.27 6.18 5.39
N ILE A 179 11.06 5.67 5.65
CA ILE A 179 10.45 4.59 4.86
C ILE A 179 10.35 4.98 3.38
N ARG A 180 9.96 6.24 3.10
CA ARG A 180 9.86 6.76 1.74
C ARG A 180 11.21 6.78 1.05
N SER A 181 12.22 7.35 1.70
CA SER A 181 13.58 7.44 1.19
C SER A 181 14.20 6.07 0.94
N ARG A 182 14.02 5.13 1.89
CA ARG A 182 14.54 3.77 1.78
C ARG A 182 13.92 2.99 0.61
N ASN A 183 12.59 3.03 0.45
CA ASN A 183 11.93 2.34 -0.67
C ASN A 183 12.31 2.96 -2.03
N ARG A 184 12.44 4.29 -2.11
CA ARG A 184 12.92 4.97 -3.33
C ARG A 184 14.32 4.52 -3.72
N LEU A 185 15.22 4.46 -2.76
CA LEU A 185 16.57 3.98 -2.93
C LEU A 185 16.58 2.52 -3.41
N GLU A 186 15.81 1.65 -2.75
CA GLU A 186 15.66 0.24 -3.13
C GLU A 186 15.19 0.08 -4.58
N ILE A 187 14.12 0.78 -4.96
CA ILE A 187 13.56 0.73 -6.32
C ILE A 187 14.58 1.24 -7.34
N ARG A 188 15.30 2.32 -7.02
CA ARG A 188 16.32 2.86 -7.94
C ARG A 188 17.48 1.89 -8.13
N VAL A 189 17.96 1.26 -7.06
CA VAL A 189 19.00 0.23 -7.12
C VAL A 189 18.51 -0.99 -7.90
N GLN A 190 17.27 -1.45 -7.68
CA GLN A 190 16.67 -2.55 -8.46
C GLN A 190 16.57 -2.21 -9.95
N ARG A 191 16.18 -0.98 -10.28
CA ARG A 191 16.15 -0.52 -11.67
C ARG A 191 17.55 -0.48 -12.28
N PHE A 192 18.52 0.06 -11.55
CA PHE A 192 19.92 0.07 -12.00
C PHE A 192 20.47 -1.35 -12.20
N LEU A 193 20.18 -2.28 -11.28
CA LEU A 193 20.47 -3.70 -11.43
C LEU A 193 19.83 -4.30 -12.70
N SER A 194 18.60 -3.91 -13.02
CA SER A 194 17.92 -4.39 -14.23
C SER A 194 18.55 -3.86 -15.53
N GLU A 195 19.11 -2.65 -15.50
CA GLU A 195 19.72 -1.97 -16.66
C GLU A 195 21.18 -2.43 -16.87
N HIS A 196 21.92 -2.69 -15.79
CA HIS A 196 23.37 -2.98 -15.83
C HIS A 196 23.75 -4.42 -15.46
N GLY A 197 22.78 -5.24 -15.05
CA GLY A 197 22.92 -6.68 -14.92
C GLY A 197 23.85 -7.18 -13.80
N SER A 198 24.44 -8.36 -14.02
CA SER A 198 25.22 -9.10 -13.03
C SER A 198 26.53 -8.42 -12.62
N ALA A 199 27.13 -7.62 -13.50
CA ALA A 199 28.39 -6.92 -13.21
C ALA A 199 28.30 -6.01 -11.98
N PHE A 200 27.14 -5.39 -11.76
CA PHE A 200 26.85 -4.60 -10.56
C PHE A 200 26.40 -5.50 -9.39
N ALA A 201 25.54 -6.48 -9.65
CA ALA A 201 24.96 -7.36 -8.63
C ALA A 201 26.03 -8.14 -7.85
N ASP A 202 26.99 -8.74 -8.54
CA ASP A 202 28.01 -9.60 -7.93
C ASP A 202 28.95 -8.82 -7.00
N ARG A 203 29.06 -7.51 -7.19
CA ARG A 203 29.95 -6.65 -6.41
C ARG A 203 29.24 -5.95 -5.27
N PHE A 204 28.11 -5.33 -5.54
CA PHE A 204 27.45 -4.42 -4.60
C PHE A 204 26.16 -4.98 -3.98
N TYR A 205 25.57 -6.06 -4.51
CA TYR A 205 24.31 -6.64 -4.02
C TYR A 205 24.50 -8.11 -3.60
N ARG A 206 25.31 -8.34 -2.56
CA ARG A 206 25.67 -9.70 -2.09
C ARG A 206 24.68 -10.23 -1.06
N HIS A 207 24.02 -11.34 -1.37
CA HIS A 207 23.05 -11.98 -0.48
C HIS A 207 23.72 -12.92 0.53
N GLU A 208 24.60 -12.38 1.39
CA GLU A 208 25.27 -13.16 2.43
C GLU A 208 24.45 -13.16 3.74
N VAL A 209 23.62 -14.19 3.89
CA VAL A 209 23.16 -14.84 5.15
C VAL A 209 22.62 -13.96 6.31
N GLN A 210 21.78 -12.95 6.06
CA GLN A 210 21.01 -12.30 7.14
C GLN A 210 19.47 -12.33 6.95
N GLU A 211 18.94 -13.42 6.40
CA GLU A 211 17.48 -13.63 6.22
C GLU A 211 16.70 -13.49 7.54
N ALA A 212 17.29 -13.92 8.67
CA ALA A 212 16.68 -13.84 9.99
C ALA A 212 16.33 -12.39 10.43
N SER A 213 17.15 -11.41 10.07
CA SER A 213 16.91 -10.02 10.48
C SER A 213 15.76 -9.38 9.67
N LEU A 214 15.66 -9.69 8.37
CA LEU A 214 14.51 -9.28 7.55
C LEU A 214 13.23 -9.98 7.99
N GLN A 215 13.32 -11.27 8.34
CA GLN A 215 12.20 -12.01 8.88
C GLN A 215 11.70 -11.39 10.19
N SER A 216 12.61 -11.03 11.11
CA SER A 216 12.26 -10.35 12.36
C SER A 216 11.50 -9.02 12.13
N TYR A 217 11.94 -8.22 11.15
CA TYR A 217 11.22 -7.01 10.76
C TYR A 217 9.81 -7.32 10.21
N GLY A 218 9.70 -8.30 9.31
CA GLY A 218 8.41 -8.74 8.77
C GLY A 218 7.46 -9.29 9.84
N ASP A 219 7.98 -10.05 10.79
CA ASP A 219 7.23 -10.59 11.92
C ASP A 219 6.74 -9.48 12.84
N LEU A 220 7.56 -8.46 13.12
CA LEU A 220 7.16 -7.29 13.89
C LEU A 220 6.00 -6.55 13.22
N GLN A 221 6.09 -6.31 11.91
CA GLN A 221 5.02 -5.66 11.14
C GLN A 221 3.73 -6.50 11.13
N HIS A 222 3.86 -7.80 10.88
CA HIS A 222 2.74 -8.72 10.88
C HIS A 222 2.04 -8.75 12.24
N GLN A 223 2.81 -8.84 13.33
CA GLN A 223 2.28 -8.79 14.69
C GLN A 223 1.64 -7.44 15.00
N ALA A 224 2.19 -6.32 14.51
CA ALA A 224 1.58 -5.00 14.68
C ALA A 224 0.21 -4.91 14.00
N VAL A 225 0.09 -5.41 12.77
CA VAL A 225 -1.19 -5.48 12.06
C VAL A 225 -2.18 -6.35 12.83
N LEU A 226 -1.77 -7.56 13.26
CA LEU A 226 -2.65 -8.44 14.03
C LEU A 226 -3.08 -7.80 15.35
N ARG A 227 -2.16 -7.20 16.11
CA ARG A 227 -2.47 -6.51 17.38
C ARG A 227 -3.43 -5.34 17.18
N PHE A 228 -3.33 -4.63 16.06
CA PHE A 228 -4.22 -3.52 15.75
C PHE A 228 -5.60 -3.99 15.27
N VAL A 229 -5.63 -4.99 14.37
CA VAL A 229 -6.87 -5.43 13.71
C VAL A 229 -7.70 -6.37 14.59
N LEU A 230 -7.08 -7.31 15.30
CA LEU A 230 -7.81 -8.33 16.08
C LEU A 230 -8.75 -7.72 17.13
N PRO A 231 -8.38 -6.69 17.92
CA PRO A 231 -9.31 -6.05 18.85
C PRO A 231 -10.46 -5.30 18.17
N LEU A 232 -10.23 -4.81 16.94
CA LEU A 232 -11.28 -4.18 16.16
C LEU A 232 -12.28 -5.23 15.65
N MET A 233 -11.85 -6.45 15.34
CA MET A 233 -12.72 -7.50 14.77
C MET A 233 -13.98 -7.81 15.61
N PRO A 234 -13.93 -8.02 16.94
CA PRO A 234 -15.15 -8.16 17.76
C PRO A 234 -16.05 -6.93 17.74
N SER A 235 -15.48 -5.72 17.62
CA SER A 235 -16.25 -4.49 17.48
C SER A 235 -16.91 -4.35 16.11
N LEU A 236 -16.30 -4.95 15.06
CA LEU A 236 -16.89 -5.09 13.72
C LEU A 236 -17.98 -6.18 13.69
N ASN A 237 -17.93 -7.16 14.60
CA ASN A 237 -18.92 -8.25 14.72
C ASN A 237 -20.27 -7.79 15.33
N ASN A 238 -20.36 -6.52 15.73
CA ASN A 238 -21.61 -5.87 16.04
C ASN A 238 -21.84 -4.84 14.92
N GLU A 239 -22.57 -5.24 13.87
CA GLU A 239 -22.79 -4.50 12.62
C GLU A 239 -23.06 -3.00 12.81
N THR A 240 -23.59 -2.60 13.97
CA THR A 240 -23.90 -1.21 14.36
C THR A 240 -22.71 -0.31 14.72
N LYS A 241 -21.51 -0.84 15.01
CA LYS A 241 -20.36 -0.02 15.47
C LYS A 241 -19.44 0.49 14.35
N VAL A 242 -19.34 -0.23 13.23
CA VAL A 242 -18.57 0.20 12.04
C VAL A 242 -19.10 1.55 11.51
N TRP A 243 -20.42 1.75 11.60
CA TRP A 243 -21.11 3.01 11.25
C TRP A 243 -20.71 4.24 12.05
N ARG A 244 -20.03 4.08 13.20
CA ARG A 244 -19.63 5.20 14.08
C ARG A 244 -18.22 5.74 13.81
N MET A 245 -17.37 5.02 13.08
CA MET A 245 -16.01 5.48 12.77
C MET A 245 -15.97 6.56 11.69
N VAL A 246 -17.04 6.71 10.94
CA VAL A 246 -17.25 7.85 10.07
C VAL A 246 -17.98 8.91 10.90
N ASN A 247 -17.37 10.08 11.07
CA ASN A 247 -18.03 11.21 11.69
C ASN A 247 -19.18 11.64 10.76
N ASN A 248 -20.35 11.02 10.96
CA ASN A 248 -21.52 11.20 10.12
C ASN A 248 -21.97 12.66 10.05
N VAL A 249 -21.61 13.48 11.05
CA VAL A 249 -21.87 14.92 11.04
C VAL A 249 -20.90 15.65 10.10
N LYS A 250 -19.59 15.38 10.15
CA LYS A 250 -18.62 15.96 9.20
C LYS A 250 -18.83 15.44 7.78
N LEU A 251 -19.16 14.15 7.63
CA LEU A 251 -19.51 13.57 6.34
C LEU A 251 -20.82 14.17 5.82
N ALA A 252 -21.86 14.31 6.64
CA ALA A 252 -23.09 14.96 6.22
C ALA A 252 -22.88 16.43 5.86
N LYS A 253 -21.99 17.16 6.55
CA LYS A 253 -21.60 18.52 6.17
C LYS A 253 -20.84 18.57 4.85
N PHE A 254 -19.92 17.64 4.63
CA PHE A 254 -19.18 17.50 3.37
C PHE A 254 -20.13 17.15 2.22
N LEU A 255 -21.01 16.17 2.42
CA LEU A 255 -22.03 15.76 1.45
C LEU A 255 -23.05 16.86 1.21
N ALA A 256 -23.50 17.59 2.23
CA ALA A 256 -24.40 18.73 2.07
C ALA A 256 -23.73 19.89 1.32
N ALA A 257 -22.42 20.11 1.50
CA ALA A 257 -21.67 21.08 0.72
C ALA A 257 -21.47 20.63 -0.74
N PHE A 258 -21.39 19.32 -0.97
CA PHE A 258 -21.32 18.72 -2.30
C PHE A 258 -22.68 18.76 -3.02
N GLU A 259 -23.75 18.38 -2.32
CA GLU A 259 -25.14 18.47 -2.77
C GLU A 259 -25.56 19.93 -2.99
N ALA A 260 -25.12 20.89 -2.17
CA ALA A 260 -25.38 22.30 -2.43
C ALA A 260 -24.70 22.81 -3.73
N LYS A 261 -23.60 22.17 -4.15
CA LYS A 261 -22.96 22.45 -5.45
C LYS A 261 -23.67 21.74 -6.61
N ASP A 262 -24.20 20.54 -6.39
CA ASP A 262 -24.90 19.74 -7.42
C ASP A 262 -26.38 20.13 -7.60
N VAL A 263 -27.07 20.59 -6.54
CA VAL A 263 -28.49 21.00 -6.56
C VAL A 263 -28.67 22.34 -7.27
N ALA A 264 -27.62 23.16 -7.38
CA ALA A 264 -27.63 24.34 -8.25
C ALA A 264 -27.75 23.99 -9.75
N LEU A 265 -27.60 22.72 -10.13
CA LEU A 265 -27.56 22.27 -11.52
C LEU A 265 -28.74 21.39 -11.97
N VAL A 266 -29.62 20.92 -11.07
CA VAL A 266 -30.61 19.87 -11.43
C VAL A 266 -31.98 20.00 -10.73
N GLU A 267 -32.54 21.21 -10.59
CA GLU A 267 -33.96 21.32 -10.24
C GLU A 267 -34.87 21.26 -11.48
N THR A 268 -35.41 20.07 -11.77
CA THR A 268 -36.80 19.92 -12.24
C THR A 268 -37.42 18.56 -11.90
N LYS A 269 -38.43 18.60 -11.01
CA LYS A 269 -39.59 17.70 -10.80
C LYS A 269 -39.46 16.38 -10.00
N GLN A 270 -39.75 16.51 -8.69
CA GLN A 270 -41.03 16.19 -8.00
C GLN A 270 -41.54 14.72 -7.81
N GLN A 271 -41.31 14.22 -6.58
CA GLN A 271 -42.22 13.62 -5.56
C GLN A 271 -42.97 12.25 -5.69
N SER A 272 -42.73 11.42 -4.65
CA SER A 272 -43.69 10.76 -3.71
C SER A 272 -44.01 9.25 -3.81
N THR A 273 -43.55 8.46 -2.81
CA THR A 273 -44.39 7.79 -1.76
C THR A 273 -43.52 7.01 -0.73
N PHE A 274 -43.86 7.12 0.57
CA PHE A 274 -42.88 7.21 1.67
C PHE A 274 -42.92 6.09 2.77
N ALA A 275 -43.67 5.00 2.63
CA ALA A 275 -43.73 3.97 3.68
C ALA A 275 -43.40 2.53 3.23
N TRP A 276 -43.83 2.11 2.04
CA TRP A 276 -43.44 0.80 1.47
C TRP A 276 -41.99 0.78 0.95
N GLY A 277 -41.44 1.96 0.63
CA GLY A 277 -40.07 2.10 0.15
C GLY A 277 -39.01 1.81 1.20
N ARG A 278 -39.30 1.93 2.51
CA ARG A 278 -38.31 1.71 3.58
C ARG A 278 -38.10 0.23 3.91
N LEU A 279 -39.15 -0.58 3.97
CA LEU A 279 -39.03 -2.02 4.21
C LEU A 279 -38.52 -2.77 2.97
N ARG A 280 -38.94 -2.34 1.77
CA ARG A 280 -38.43 -2.88 0.50
C ARG A 280 -36.98 -2.45 0.20
N ARG A 281 -36.58 -1.23 0.58
CA ARG A 281 -35.15 -0.84 0.58
C ARG A 281 -34.37 -1.64 1.61
N TRP A 282 -34.86 -1.77 2.84
CA TRP A 282 -34.20 -2.53 3.89
C TRP A 282 -34.02 -4.03 3.57
N LEU A 283 -35.06 -4.75 3.10
CA LEU A 283 -34.92 -6.15 2.64
C LEU A 283 -34.10 -6.28 1.34
N GLY A 284 -34.16 -5.28 0.47
CA GLY A 284 -33.32 -5.19 -0.72
C GLY A 284 -31.84 -4.97 -0.37
N ASP A 285 -31.56 -4.17 0.66
CA ASP A 285 -30.21 -3.77 1.06
C ASP A 285 -29.50 -4.87 1.89
N VAL A 286 -30.25 -5.61 2.72
CA VAL A 286 -29.75 -6.72 3.56
C VAL A 286 -29.47 -8.01 2.76
N PHE A 287 -30.30 -8.35 1.76
CA PHE A 287 -30.06 -9.50 0.87
C PHE A 287 -29.24 -9.14 -0.38
N GLU A 288 -28.80 -7.89 -0.56
CA GLU A 288 -27.95 -7.51 -1.68
C GLU A 288 -26.48 -7.88 -1.51
N CYS A 289 -25.98 -8.23 -0.32
CA CYS A 289 -24.58 -8.72 -0.15
C CYS A 289 -24.53 -10.21 0.21
N LEU A 290 -25.42 -10.68 1.09
CA LEU A 290 -25.63 -12.10 1.38
C LEU A 290 -26.19 -12.82 0.15
N GLY A 291 -25.31 -13.51 -0.59
CA GLY A 291 -25.65 -14.24 -1.82
C GLY A 291 -25.08 -13.64 -3.11
N LYS A 292 -24.31 -12.53 -3.02
CA LYS A 292 -23.51 -12.06 -4.17
C LYS A 292 -22.38 -13.05 -4.42
N PHE A 293 -22.50 -13.76 -5.53
CA PHE A 293 -21.50 -14.66 -6.06
C PHE A 293 -20.62 -13.89 -7.04
N ASN A 294 -19.35 -13.76 -6.73
CA ASN A 294 -18.38 -13.20 -7.66
C ASN A 294 -17.53 -14.33 -8.25
N VAL A 295 -17.58 -14.45 -9.58
CA VAL A 295 -16.61 -15.26 -10.32
C VAL A 295 -15.42 -14.36 -10.65
N VAL A 296 -14.29 -14.66 -10.04
CA VAL A 296 -13.05 -13.91 -10.21
C VAL A 296 -12.07 -14.78 -10.98
N GLY A 297 -11.71 -14.34 -12.18
CA GLY A 297 -10.54 -14.81 -12.89
C GLY A 297 -9.36 -13.91 -12.55
N GLY A 298 -8.19 -14.47 -12.30
CA GLY A 298 -7.01 -13.67 -12.02
C GLY A 298 -5.74 -14.32 -12.52
N VAL A 299 -4.81 -13.48 -12.98
CA VAL A 299 -3.45 -13.88 -13.32
C VAL A 299 -2.49 -13.07 -12.47
N GLY A 300 -1.57 -13.76 -11.79
CA GLY A 300 -0.63 -13.08 -10.91
C GLY A 300 0.40 -14.00 -10.31
N TYR A 301 1.03 -13.53 -9.25
CA TYR A 301 2.06 -14.24 -8.52
C TYR A 301 1.50 -14.73 -7.19
N GLY A 302 1.61 -16.03 -6.95
CA GLY A 302 1.08 -16.67 -5.75
C GLY A 302 2.07 -17.62 -5.11
N LYS A 303 1.96 -17.76 -3.78
CA LYS A 303 2.67 -18.76 -2.99
C LYS A 303 1.73 -19.36 -1.95
N MET A 304 1.86 -20.66 -1.76
CA MET A 304 1.18 -21.38 -0.68
C MET A 304 2.13 -21.45 0.51
N PHE A 305 1.59 -21.19 1.69
CA PHE A 305 2.29 -21.24 2.98
C PHE A 305 1.72 -22.44 3.76
N GLY A 306 2.18 -23.63 3.39
CA GLY A 306 1.66 -24.89 3.92
C GLY A 306 0.28 -25.27 3.35
N ALA A 307 -0.40 -26.17 4.05
CA ALA A 307 -1.72 -26.69 3.66
C ALA A 307 -2.89 -25.76 4.06
N TYR A 308 -2.62 -24.71 4.84
CA TYR A 308 -3.66 -23.93 5.51
C TYR A 308 -3.77 -22.46 5.09
N VAL A 309 -2.72 -21.91 4.49
CA VAL A 309 -2.67 -20.48 4.14
C VAL A 309 -2.13 -20.30 2.73
N GLY A 310 -2.82 -19.50 1.92
CA GLY A 310 -2.40 -19.15 0.57
C GLY A 310 -2.42 -17.65 0.35
N GLY A 311 -1.31 -17.09 -0.12
CA GLY A 311 -1.21 -15.69 -0.54
C GLY A 311 -1.15 -15.56 -2.05
N SER A 312 -1.77 -14.50 -2.58
CA SER A 312 -1.61 -14.11 -3.99
C SER A 312 -1.70 -12.61 -4.16
N PHE A 313 -0.85 -12.10 -5.05
CA PHE A 313 -0.89 -10.73 -5.56
C PHE A 313 -0.97 -10.82 -7.09
N GLY A 314 -1.89 -10.09 -7.71
CA GLY A 314 -2.06 -10.21 -9.14
C GLY A 314 -3.04 -9.23 -9.76
N LEU A 315 -3.14 -9.33 -11.08
CA LEU A 315 -4.18 -8.70 -11.86
C LEU A 315 -5.38 -9.64 -11.88
N ALA A 316 -6.49 -9.17 -11.34
CA ALA A 316 -7.77 -9.84 -11.39
C ALA A 316 -8.62 -9.21 -12.50
N THR A 317 -9.14 -10.06 -13.39
CA THR A 317 -10.21 -9.71 -14.31
C THR A 317 -11.48 -10.37 -13.78
N GLY A 318 -12.35 -9.59 -13.17
CA GLY A 318 -13.58 -10.08 -12.55
C GLY A 318 -14.80 -9.70 -13.37
N ALA A 319 -15.71 -10.65 -13.54
CA ALA A 319 -17.08 -10.35 -13.94
C ALA A 319 -17.93 -10.38 -12.66
N SER A 320 -18.48 -9.23 -12.26
CA SER A 320 -19.40 -9.16 -11.12
C SER A 320 -20.80 -8.86 -11.60
N GLY A 321 -21.79 -9.56 -11.07
CA GLY A 321 -23.19 -9.30 -11.37
C GLY A 321 -24.09 -9.93 -10.33
N ASP A 322 -25.25 -9.31 -10.15
CA ASP A 322 -26.31 -9.87 -9.32
C ASP A 322 -26.87 -11.11 -10.03
N LEU A 323 -26.75 -12.27 -9.38
CA LEU A 323 -27.24 -13.56 -9.85
C LEU A 323 -28.70 -13.48 -10.30
N LYS A 324 -29.55 -12.78 -9.54
CA LYS A 324 -30.94 -12.59 -9.89
C LYS A 324 -31.06 -11.80 -11.19
N LYS A 325 -30.32 -10.70 -11.35
CA LYS A 325 -30.35 -9.88 -12.59
C LYS A 325 -29.75 -10.61 -13.79
N ILE A 326 -28.77 -11.49 -13.60
CA ILE A 326 -28.22 -12.32 -14.67
C ILE A 326 -29.26 -13.35 -15.12
N PHE A 327 -29.88 -14.06 -14.18
CA PHE A 327 -30.84 -15.14 -14.49
C PHE A 327 -32.21 -14.64 -14.95
N THR A 328 -32.73 -13.55 -14.36
CA THR A 328 -34.06 -13.02 -14.70
C THR A 328 -34.05 -11.88 -15.70
N GLU A 329 -33.05 -11.00 -15.70
CA GLU A 329 -33.01 -9.84 -16.62
C GLU A 329 -32.07 -10.03 -17.82
N ARG A 330 -31.31 -11.15 -17.89
CA ARG A 330 -30.29 -11.44 -18.91
C ARG A 330 -29.28 -10.31 -19.12
N LYS A 331 -29.05 -9.45 -18.12
CA LYS A 331 -28.04 -8.38 -18.20
C LYS A 331 -26.64 -9.00 -18.17
N LYS A 332 -25.79 -8.56 -19.10
CA LYS A 332 -24.37 -8.96 -19.13
C LYS A 332 -23.68 -8.48 -17.85
N PRO A 333 -22.86 -9.32 -17.19
CA PRO A 333 -22.14 -8.92 -15.99
C PRO A 333 -21.15 -7.79 -16.30
N SER A 334 -20.90 -6.91 -15.33
CA SER A 334 -19.91 -5.85 -15.50
C SER A 334 -18.50 -6.44 -15.46
N ALA A 335 -17.76 -6.27 -16.55
CA ALA A 335 -16.34 -6.60 -16.62
C ALA A 335 -15.55 -5.55 -15.85
N SER A 336 -14.63 -6.00 -15.00
CA SER A 336 -13.75 -5.15 -14.21
C SER A 336 -12.32 -5.67 -14.30
N ILE A 337 -11.37 -4.75 -14.45
CA ILE A 337 -9.94 -5.02 -14.29
C ILE A 337 -9.56 -4.41 -12.95
N GLY A 338 -8.85 -5.19 -12.13
CA GLY A 338 -8.35 -4.68 -10.88
C GLY A 338 -7.08 -5.37 -10.39
N VAL A 339 -6.28 -4.61 -9.65
CA VAL A 339 -5.15 -5.18 -8.90
C VAL A 339 -5.72 -5.69 -7.59
N GLY A 340 -5.45 -6.96 -7.31
CA GLY A 340 -5.95 -7.65 -6.13
C GLY A 340 -4.82 -8.22 -5.28
N MET A 341 -4.93 -8.04 -3.97
CA MET A 341 -4.20 -8.85 -3.00
C MET A 341 -5.21 -9.70 -2.23
N GLY A 342 -4.91 -10.99 -2.11
CA GLY A 342 -5.79 -11.95 -1.47
C GLY A 342 -5.02 -12.87 -0.54
N LEU A 343 -5.52 -13.01 0.69
CA LEU A 343 -5.11 -14.03 1.63
C LEU A 343 -6.29 -14.99 1.83
N VAL A 344 -6.04 -16.29 1.72
CA VAL A 344 -7.03 -17.34 2.02
C VAL A 344 -6.49 -18.19 3.16
N ALA A 345 -7.26 -18.28 4.25
CA ALA A 345 -7.02 -19.20 5.36
C ALA A 345 -8.09 -20.31 5.32
N GLY A 346 -7.66 -21.56 5.20
CA GLY A 346 -8.55 -22.71 5.06
C GLY A 346 -7.82 -23.90 4.45
N ASN A 347 -8.53 -24.81 3.78
CA ASN A 347 -7.89 -25.93 3.11
C ASN A 347 -7.31 -25.49 1.75
N VAL A 348 -5.98 -25.52 1.62
CA VAL A 348 -5.25 -25.05 0.45
C VAL A 348 -4.51 -26.23 -0.18
N GLY A 349 -5.01 -26.67 -1.33
CA GLY A 349 -4.38 -27.70 -2.16
C GLY A 349 -3.55 -27.13 -3.31
N PRO A 350 -2.76 -27.97 -4.00
CA PRO A 350 -1.92 -27.54 -5.12
C PRO A 350 -2.68 -26.89 -6.28
N LEU A 351 -3.92 -27.33 -6.49
CA LEU A 351 -4.79 -26.90 -7.59
C LEU A 351 -6.05 -26.15 -7.13
N TRP A 352 -6.27 -26.02 -5.82
CA TRP A 352 -7.49 -25.46 -5.29
C TRP A 352 -7.29 -24.80 -3.93
N ARG A 353 -8.16 -23.87 -3.56
CA ARG A 353 -8.20 -23.22 -2.24
C ARG A 353 -9.65 -23.12 -1.79
N ALA A 354 -9.94 -23.52 -0.56
CA ALA A 354 -11.25 -23.33 0.07
C ALA A 354 -11.05 -22.78 1.48
N GLY A 355 -11.67 -21.65 1.82
CA GLY A 355 -11.48 -21.06 3.14
C GLY A 355 -12.13 -19.70 3.30
N VAL A 356 -11.70 -18.96 4.32
CA VAL A 356 -12.05 -17.55 4.50
C VAL A 356 -10.97 -16.72 3.82
N GLY A 357 -11.40 -15.83 2.92
CA GLY A 357 -10.52 -14.95 2.19
C GLY A 357 -10.77 -13.48 2.52
N VAL A 358 -9.69 -12.72 2.63
CA VAL A 358 -9.71 -11.26 2.62
C VAL A 358 -9.07 -10.79 1.33
N GLY A 359 -9.81 -10.00 0.56
CA GLY A 359 -9.39 -9.47 -0.72
C GLY A 359 -9.56 -7.96 -0.77
N GLY A 360 -8.48 -7.25 -1.05
CA GLY A 360 -8.54 -5.86 -1.50
C GLY A 360 -8.48 -5.84 -3.01
N SER A 361 -9.36 -5.08 -3.67
CA SER A 361 -9.33 -4.88 -5.11
C SER A 361 -9.56 -3.41 -5.44
N VAL A 362 -8.90 -2.90 -6.47
CA VAL A 362 -9.23 -1.61 -7.07
C VAL A 362 -9.80 -1.91 -8.45
N LYS A 363 -11.10 -1.66 -8.67
CA LYS A 363 -11.78 -1.90 -9.94
C LYS A 363 -12.05 -0.58 -10.63
N CYS A 364 -11.48 -0.37 -11.81
CA CYS A 364 -11.77 0.82 -12.61
C CYS A 364 -12.66 0.48 -13.80
N SER A 365 -13.63 1.35 -14.06
CA SER A 365 -14.57 1.32 -15.18
C SER A 365 -14.75 2.73 -15.73
N ARG A 366 -15.39 2.89 -16.90
CA ARG A 366 -15.71 4.20 -17.47
C ARG A 366 -16.53 5.10 -16.53
N SER A 367 -17.34 4.51 -15.65
CA SER A 367 -18.16 5.22 -14.66
C SER A 367 -17.45 5.43 -13.32
N GLY A 368 -16.19 5.01 -13.19
CA GLY A 368 -15.34 5.29 -12.05
C GLY A 368 -14.56 4.11 -11.50
N CYS A 369 -13.70 4.44 -10.56
CA CYS A 369 -12.84 3.51 -9.83
C CYS A 369 -13.42 3.23 -8.46
N THR A 370 -13.56 1.94 -8.15
CA THR A 370 -14.11 1.45 -6.88
C THR A 370 -13.05 0.62 -6.15
N VAL A 371 -12.68 1.01 -4.93
CA VAL A 371 -11.92 0.12 -4.04
C VAL A 371 -12.89 -0.81 -3.37
N GLY A 372 -12.75 -2.10 -3.64
CA GLY A 372 -13.46 -3.16 -2.95
C GLY A 372 -12.59 -3.77 -1.87
N LEU A 373 -12.96 -3.67 -0.60
CA LEU A 373 -12.55 -4.61 0.42
C LEU A 373 -13.63 -5.68 0.55
N ALA A 374 -13.24 -6.93 0.40
CA ALA A 374 -14.12 -8.08 0.43
C ALA A 374 -13.62 -9.08 1.48
N VAL A 375 -14.52 -9.50 2.36
CA VAL A 375 -14.30 -10.64 3.27
C VAL A 375 -15.38 -11.66 2.99
N GLY A 376 -15.00 -12.92 2.81
CA GLY A 376 -15.96 -13.97 2.50
C GLY A 376 -15.37 -15.36 2.45
N THR A 377 -16.21 -16.36 2.26
CA THR A 377 -15.74 -17.71 1.96
C THR A 377 -15.34 -17.80 0.49
N VAL A 378 -14.14 -18.28 0.22
CA VAL A 378 -13.52 -18.36 -1.10
C VAL A 378 -13.35 -19.82 -1.46
N GLY A 379 -13.84 -20.21 -2.63
CA GLY A 379 -13.45 -21.43 -3.32
C GLY A 379 -12.74 -21.04 -4.62
N SER A 380 -11.52 -21.48 -4.86
CA SER A 380 -10.80 -21.16 -6.11
C SER A 380 -10.01 -22.33 -6.63
N ALA A 381 -10.02 -22.53 -7.94
CA ALA A 381 -9.05 -23.37 -8.64
C ALA A 381 -7.86 -22.50 -9.03
N VAL A 382 -6.64 -23.02 -8.84
CA VAL A 382 -5.39 -22.32 -9.13
C VAL A 382 -4.49 -23.26 -9.93
N TRP A 383 -3.96 -22.81 -11.06
CA TRP A 383 -3.05 -23.61 -11.87
C TRP A 383 -1.85 -22.77 -12.32
N ASP A 384 -0.78 -23.45 -12.72
CA ASP A 384 0.42 -22.76 -13.21
C ASP A 384 0.13 -22.02 -14.52
N GLY A 385 0.55 -20.76 -14.60
CA GLY A 385 0.53 -19.99 -15.84
C GLY A 385 1.65 -20.44 -16.79
N THR A 386 1.50 -20.16 -18.08
CA THR A 386 2.54 -20.48 -19.07
C THR A 386 3.74 -19.53 -18.96
N GLY A 387 3.55 -18.39 -18.29
CA GLY A 387 4.53 -17.34 -18.04
C GLY A 387 4.36 -16.14 -18.97
N ARG A 388 3.67 -16.31 -20.11
CA ARG A 388 3.33 -15.21 -21.01
C ARG A 388 2.24 -14.31 -20.45
N GLU A 389 1.49 -14.80 -19.47
CA GLU A 389 0.36 -14.08 -18.90
C GLU A 389 0.73 -13.23 -17.67
N CYS A 390 1.92 -13.40 -17.12
CA CYS A 390 2.41 -12.63 -15.98
C CYS A 390 3.56 -11.70 -16.40
N CYS A 391 3.56 -10.46 -15.90
CA CYS A 391 4.46 -9.39 -16.36
C CYS A 391 5.96 -9.69 -16.21
N PHE A 392 6.34 -10.52 -15.24
CA PHE A 392 7.73 -10.90 -14.93
C PHE A 392 8.03 -12.37 -15.29
N GLY A 393 7.28 -12.96 -16.22
CA GLY A 393 7.48 -14.35 -16.64
C GLY A 393 6.97 -15.39 -15.63
N ARG A 394 7.47 -16.62 -15.71
CA ARG A 394 6.98 -17.77 -14.91
C ARG A 394 7.20 -17.63 -13.40
N ARG A 395 8.16 -16.83 -12.96
CA ARG A 395 8.54 -16.69 -11.55
C ARG A 395 8.94 -15.25 -11.22
N MET A 396 8.54 -14.80 -10.03
CA MET A 396 9.00 -13.55 -9.42
C MET A 396 9.51 -13.92 -8.02
N GLY A 397 10.81 -14.20 -7.92
CA GLY A 397 11.42 -14.77 -6.71
C GLY A 397 10.78 -16.12 -6.31
N PRO A 398 10.33 -16.28 -5.04
CA PRO A 398 9.70 -17.52 -4.59
C PRO A 398 8.25 -17.69 -5.08
N LEU A 399 7.70 -16.68 -5.77
CA LEU A 399 6.32 -16.69 -6.25
C LEU A 399 6.27 -17.26 -7.68
N LYS A 400 5.29 -18.14 -7.94
CA LYS A 400 5.04 -18.68 -9.28
C LYS A 400 3.94 -17.89 -9.96
N CYS A 401 4.05 -17.72 -11.28
CA CYS A 401 2.95 -17.23 -12.11
C CYS A 401 1.80 -18.25 -12.03
N LYS A 402 0.67 -17.80 -11.52
CA LYS A 402 -0.55 -18.58 -11.32
C LYS A 402 -1.70 -17.94 -12.06
N LYS A 403 -2.52 -18.79 -12.68
CA LYS A 403 -3.88 -18.45 -13.06
C LYS A 403 -4.82 -18.97 -11.98
N SER A 404 -5.87 -18.22 -11.74
CA SER A 404 -6.90 -18.61 -10.79
C SER A 404 -8.27 -18.32 -11.37
N ALA A 405 -9.21 -19.22 -11.11
CA ALA A 405 -10.63 -18.99 -11.27
C ALA A 405 -11.29 -19.40 -9.97
N GLY A 406 -11.96 -18.45 -9.33
CA GLY A 406 -12.59 -18.68 -8.05
C GLY A 406 -13.94 -18.02 -7.94
N THR A 407 -14.64 -18.48 -6.92
CA THR A 407 -15.96 -18.03 -6.51
C THR A 407 -15.84 -17.57 -5.08
N THR A 408 -16.27 -16.35 -4.82
CA THR A 408 -16.34 -15.83 -3.45
C THR A 408 -17.79 -15.63 -3.06
N PHE A 409 -18.18 -16.22 -1.93
CA PHE A 409 -19.41 -15.89 -1.21
C PHE A 409 -19.06 -14.82 -0.19
N LEU A 410 -19.49 -13.60 -0.46
CA LEU A 410 -19.08 -12.44 0.30
C LEU A 410 -19.91 -12.33 1.57
N ALA A 411 -19.24 -12.25 2.71
CA ALA A 411 -19.86 -11.94 4.00
C ALA A 411 -19.91 -10.42 4.22
N THR A 412 -18.92 -9.69 3.74
CA THR A 412 -18.87 -8.23 3.81
C THR A 412 -18.22 -7.67 2.54
N CYS A 413 -18.85 -6.66 1.95
CA CYS A 413 -18.31 -5.91 0.82
C CYS A 413 -18.31 -4.43 1.13
N CYS A 414 -17.13 -3.84 1.26
CA CYS A 414 -16.97 -2.40 1.24
C CYS A 414 -16.50 -1.98 -0.14
N SER A 415 -17.31 -1.22 -0.85
CA SER A 415 -16.95 -0.63 -2.13
C SER A 415 -16.91 0.89 -1.98
N PHE A 416 -15.77 1.52 -2.21
CA PHE A 416 -15.64 2.96 -2.24
C PHE A 416 -15.41 3.43 -3.65
N ASN A 417 -16.41 4.07 -4.27
CA ASN A 417 -16.26 4.69 -5.58
C ASN A 417 -15.61 6.07 -5.40
N PHE A 418 -14.40 6.21 -5.93
CA PHE A 418 -13.61 7.44 -5.84
C PHE A 418 -14.22 8.62 -6.59
N ILE A 419 -14.98 8.37 -7.67
CA ILE A 419 -15.56 9.45 -8.49
C ILE A 419 -16.79 10.02 -7.81
N THR A 420 -17.70 9.15 -7.40
CA THR A 420 -18.96 9.58 -6.77
C THR A 420 -18.81 9.85 -5.27
N GLY A 421 -17.65 9.53 -4.69
CA GLY A 421 -17.45 9.52 -3.24
C GLY A 421 -18.35 8.51 -2.50
N SER A 422 -19.08 7.67 -3.23
CA SER A 422 -20.07 6.78 -2.63
C SER A 422 -19.37 5.58 -2.01
N THR A 423 -19.43 5.49 -0.68
CA THR A 423 -19.17 4.28 0.07
C THR A 423 -20.43 3.42 0.10
N SER A 424 -20.30 2.19 -0.37
CA SER A 424 -21.28 1.13 -0.11
C SER A 424 -20.56 0.02 0.64
N CYS A 425 -20.58 0.11 1.97
CA CYS A 425 -20.24 -0.99 2.86
C CYS A 425 -21.52 -1.72 3.26
N ARG A 426 -21.57 -3.01 2.98
CA ARG A 426 -22.74 -3.86 3.20
C ARG A 426 -22.34 -5.26 3.59
#